data_AF-A0A354T6F0-F1
#
_entry.id   AF-A0A354T6F0-F1
#
_cell.length_a   1.000
_cell.length_b   1.000
_cell.length_c   1.000
_cell.angle_alpha   90.00
_cell.angle_beta   90.00
_cell.angle_gamma   90.00
#
_symmetry.space_group_name_H-M   'P 1'
#
loop_
_entity.id
_entity.type
_entity.pdbx_description
1 polymer ?
#
loop_
_entity_poly.entity_id
_entity_poly.type
_entity_poly.pdbx_seq_one_letter_code
_entity_poly.pdbx_strand_id
1 'polypeptide(L)'
;MNTPALSIAVVLAVTCLASCGKSTPEAPKAAAPAPAPVSETRIETEIANALAGTAPAPVAASASELQREAEGIIAQYPGKTAADLLNVPEVSVKLRNLLSKLAQDKALQQRINSSVDLAAQIKGLEGAARLDLDIKGYDKARTSRMLQAALSEDPNQLVAFLVGEIGEAAPDISFGGMERAPNGVSIVPNPAAATTPKTEQPD
;
A
#
# COMPACT_ATOMS: atom_id res chain seq x y z
N MET A 1 -37.26 -2.48 3.81
CA MET A 1 -36.46 -3.68 3.45
C MET A 1 -35.01 -3.31 3.73
N ASN A 2 -34.39 -3.87 4.76
CA ASN A 2 -33.02 -3.52 5.14
C ASN A 2 -32.03 -4.41 4.38
N THR A 3 -31.17 -3.81 3.57
CA THR A 3 -29.95 -4.45 3.07
C THR A 3 -28.80 -4.21 4.04
N PRO A 4 -28.03 -5.24 4.43
CA PRO A 4 -26.85 -5.05 5.28
C PRO A 4 -25.72 -4.42 4.45
N ALA A 5 -25.13 -3.34 4.96
CA ALA A 5 -23.93 -2.74 4.39
C ALA A 5 -22.72 -3.65 4.68
N LEU A 6 -22.12 -4.22 3.63
CA LEU A 6 -20.96 -5.11 3.76
C LEU A 6 -19.66 -4.28 3.78
N SER A 7 -19.25 -3.86 4.97
CA SER A 7 -17.96 -3.19 5.18
C SER A 7 -16.80 -4.18 5.03
N ILE A 8 -16.02 -4.07 3.95
CA ILE A 8 -14.80 -4.86 3.75
C ILE A 8 -13.69 -4.25 4.61
N ALA A 9 -13.51 -4.77 5.82
CA ALA A 9 -12.37 -4.46 6.68
C ALA A 9 -11.23 -5.45 6.41
N VAL A 10 -10.15 -4.98 5.79
CA VAL A 10 -8.91 -5.77 5.66
C VAL A 10 -8.19 -5.73 7.00
N VAL A 11 -8.28 -6.82 7.77
CA VAL A 11 -7.60 -6.99 9.06
C VAL A 11 -6.38 -7.89 8.85
N LEU A 12 -5.18 -7.30 8.92
CA LEU A 12 -3.92 -8.03 8.83
C LEU A 12 -3.38 -8.30 10.25
N ALA A 13 -3.63 -9.49 10.77
CA ALA A 13 -3.13 -9.90 12.09
C ALA A 13 -1.68 -10.40 12.01
N VAL A 14 -0.77 -9.79 12.76
CA VAL A 14 0.65 -10.17 12.84
C VAL A 14 0.92 -10.92 14.14
N THR A 15 1.32 -12.20 14.04
CA THR A 15 1.80 -13.00 15.17
C THR A 15 3.31 -12.86 15.33
N CYS A 16 3.74 -12.21 16.40
CA CYS A 16 5.15 -12.13 16.78
C CYS A 16 5.59 -13.39 17.53
N LEU A 17 6.60 -14.08 17.02
CA LEU A 17 7.35 -15.11 17.76
C LEU A 17 8.76 -14.59 18.04
N ALA A 18 9.00 -14.19 19.29
CA ALA A 18 10.33 -13.89 19.79
C ALA A 18 10.93 -15.14 20.46
N SER A 19 12.23 -15.41 20.24
CA SER A 19 13.00 -16.34 21.05
C SER A 19 14.48 -15.94 21.04
N CYS A 20 14.99 -15.52 22.20
CA CYS A 20 16.40 -15.20 22.41
C CYS A 20 17.16 -16.43 22.95
N GLY A 21 18.46 -16.54 22.67
CA GLY A 21 19.27 -17.60 23.29
C GLY A 21 20.79 -17.61 23.05
N LYS A 22 21.52 -16.90 23.93
CA LYS A 22 22.76 -17.37 24.61
C LYS A 22 24.15 -17.20 23.94
N SER A 23 25.09 -16.62 24.70
CA SER A 23 26.55 -16.49 24.44
C SER A 23 27.34 -17.70 25.00
N THR A 24 28.68 -17.84 24.96
CA THR A 24 29.89 -16.99 24.71
C THR A 24 31.04 -17.95 24.21
N PRO A 25 32.38 -17.66 24.10
CA PRO A 25 33.23 -16.55 24.58
C PRO A 25 34.06 -15.84 23.45
N GLU A 26 35.40 -15.94 23.44
CA GLU A 26 36.32 -14.97 22.83
C GLU A 26 37.65 -15.58 22.29
N ALA A 27 38.30 -14.84 21.36
CA ALA A 27 39.74 -14.79 20.99
C ALA A 27 40.14 -15.30 19.57
N PRO A 28 41.21 -14.77 18.92
CA PRO A 28 42.03 -13.60 19.26
C PRO A 28 42.00 -12.47 18.20
N LYS A 29 42.64 -11.34 18.56
CA LYS A 29 42.71 -10.07 17.81
C LYS A 29 43.52 -10.16 16.51
N ALA A 30 42.86 -10.06 15.35
CA ALA A 30 43.47 -9.76 14.06
C ALA A 30 43.16 -8.31 13.65
N ALA A 31 44.13 -7.60 13.07
CA ALA A 31 43.95 -6.20 12.66
C ALA A 31 42.95 -6.10 11.50
N ALA A 32 41.95 -5.23 11.62
CA ALA A 32 40.99 -4.98 10.57
C ALA A 32 41.69 -4.34 9.35
N PRO A 33 41.52 -4.88 8.12
CA PRO A 33 41.87 -4.14 6.92
C PRO A 33 40.97 -2.90 6.84
N ALA A 34 41.56 -1.74 6.54
CA ALA A 34 40.78 -0.52 6.31
C ALA A 34 39.77 -0.75 5.17
N PRO A 35 38.54 -0.18 5.27
CA PRO A 35 37.57 -0.31 4.19
C PRO A 35 38.16 0.29 2.91
N ALA A 36 38.25 -0.53 1.86
CA ALA A 36 38.69 -0.06 0.55
C ALA A 36 37.74 1.05 0.07
N PRO A 37 38.26 2.17 -0.47
CA PRO A 37 37.41 3.22 -0.99
C PRO A 37 36.50 2.67 -2.08
N VAL A 38 35.21 2.90 -1.96
CA VAL A 38 34.22 2.47 -2.96
C VAL A 38 34.48 3.27 -4.23
N SER A 39 35.13 2.66 -5.21
CA SER A 39 35.40 3.29 -6.51
C SER A 39 34.08 3.67 -7.18
N GLU A 40 34.00 4.86 -7.79
CA GLU A 40 32.80 5.33 -8.50
C GLU A 40 32.29 4.32 -9.52
N THR A 41 33.20 3.60 -10.19
CA THR A 41 32.90 2.51 -11.13
C THR A 41 32.05 1.40 -10.52
N ARG A 42 32.18 1.11 -9.21
CA ARG A 42 31.33 0.13 -8.52
C ARG A 42 29.93 0.68 -8.27
N ILE A 43 29.81 1.95 -7.93
CA ILE A 43 28.52 2.64 -7.75
C ILE A 43 27.81 2.73 -9.11
N GLU A 44 28.50 3.12 -10.18
CA GLU A 44 27.97 3.10 -11.54
C GLU A 44 27.59 1.68 -12.00
N THR A 45 28.34 0.65 -11.63
CA THR A 45 28.00 -0.75 -11.95
C THR A 45 26.79 -1.25 -11.14
N GLU A 46 26.64 -0.87 -9.87
CA GLU A 46 25.47 -1.21 -9.07
C GLU A 46 24.22 -0.42 -9.51
N ILE A 47 24.36 0.85 -9.93
CA ILE A 47 23.30 1.64 -10.58
C ILE A 47 22.94 1.03 -11.94
N ALA A 48 23.92 0.67 -12.76
CA ALA A 48 23.70 0.02 -14.04
C ALA A 48 23.01 -1.33 -13.87
N ASN A 49 23.36 -2.14 -12.86
CA ASN A 49 22.66 -3.38 -12.54
C ASN A 49 21.26 -3.16 -11.95
N ALA A 50 21.04 -2.06 -11.22
CA ALA A 50 19.71 -1.67 -10.74
C ALA A 50 18.79 -1.19 -11.88
N LEU A 51 19.34 -0.60 -12.94
CA LEU A 51 18.61 -0.27 -14.18
C LEU A 51 18.51 -1.46 -15.15
N ALA A 52 19.52 -2.33 -15.21
CA ALA A 52 19.59 -3.50 -16.09
C ALA A 52 18.88 -4.74 -15.51
N GLY A 53 17.67 -4.54 -14.99
CA GLY A 53 16.75 -5.62 -14.64
C GLY A 53 16.46 -6.48 -15.88
N THR A 54 17.19 -7.58 -16.04
CA THR A 54 17.23 -8.35 -17.28
C THR A 54 16.29 -9.56 -17.22
N ALA A 55 15.09 -9.39 -17.78
CA ALA A 55 14.31 -10.43 -18.44
C ALA A 55 13.17 -9.77 -19.22
N PRO A 56 12.76 -10.27 -20.40
CA PRO A 56 11.45 -9.94 -20.94
C PRO A 56 10.40 -10.57 -20.04
N ALA A 57 9.89 -9.78 -19.08
CA ALA A 57 8.67 -10.12 -18.37
C ALA A 57 7.55 -10.42 -19.38
N PRO A 58 6.55 -11.27 -19.04
CA PRO A 58 5.31 -11.31 -19.83
C PRO A 58 4.83 -9.88 -19.97
N VAL A 59 4.61 -9.43 -21.21
CA VAL A 59 4.52 -8.00 -21.55
C VAL A 59 3.45 -7.34 -20.67
N ALA A 60 3.89 -6.66 -19.61
CA ALA A 60 2.98 -5.97 -18.73
C ALA A 60 2.32 -4.87 -19.56
N ALA A 61 0.99 -4.85 -19.57
CA ALA A 61 0.23 -3.89 -20.37
C ALA A 61 0.78 -2.49 -20.08
N SER A 62 1.20 -1.79 -21.14
CA SER A 62 1.79 -0.47 -20.99
C SER A 62 0.78 0.49 -20.36
N ALA A 63 1.25 1.56 -19.71
CA ALA A 63 0.36 2.56 -19.11
C ALA A 63 -0.70 3.07 -20.11
N SER A 64 -0.32 3.25 -21.37
CA SER A 64 -1.19 3.66 -22.48
C SER A 64 -2.19 2.59 -22.93
N GLU A 65 -1.97 1.31 -22.63
CA GLU A 65 -2.93 0.22 -22.86
C GLU A 65 -3.88 0.08 -21.67
N LEU A 66 -3.36 0.07 -20.43
CA LEU A 66 -4.16 0.07 -19.21
C LEU A 66 -5.10 1.28 -19.16
N GLN A 67 -4.63 2.46 -19.57
CA GLN A 67 -5.47 3.66 -19.66
C GLN A 67 -6.61 3.47 -20.67
N ARG A 68 -6.33 2.89 -21.85
CA ARG A 68 -7.36 2.63 -22.88
C ARG A 68 -8.36 1.56 -22.42
N GLU A 69 -7.93 0.53 -21.70
CA GLU A 69 -8.79 -0.49 -21.10
C GLU A 69 -9.69 0.13 -20.02
N ALA A 70 -9.12 0.91 -19.10
CA ALA A 70 -9.85 1.63 -18.06
C ALA A 70 -10.87 2.64 -18.65
N GLU A 71 -10.48 3.41 -19.67
CA GLU A 71 -11.39 4.33 -20.36
C GLU A 71 -12.49 3.61 -21.15
N GLY A 72 -12.18 2.44 -21.74
CA GLY A 72 -13.16 1.56 -22.37
C GLY A 72 -14.21 1.06 -21.38
N ILE A 73 -13.79 0.58 -20.21
CA ILE A 73 -14.69 0.16 -19.12
C ILE A 73 -15.56 1.34 -18.65
N ILE A 74 -14.98 2.52 -18.42
CA ILE A 74 -15.75 3.73 -18.03
C ILE A 74 -16.78 4.10 -19.11
N ALA A 75 -16.44 3.96 -20.41
CA ALA A 75 -17.35 4.25 -21.51
C ALA A 75 -18.47 3.21 -21.68
N GLN A 76 -18.18 1.94 -21.38
CA GLN A 76 -19.14 0.83 -21.45
C GLN A 76 -20.18 0.87 -20.31
N TYR A 77 -19.81 1.45 -19.17
CA TYR A 77 -20.65 1.53 -17.96
C TYR A 77 -20.91 2.99 -17.53
N PRO A 78 -21.59 3.82 -18.36
CA PRO A 78 -21.82 5.22 -18.06
C PRO A 78 -22.67 5.42 -16.79
N GLY A 79 -22.32 6.42 -15.98
CA GLY A 79 -23.03 6.74 -14.73
C GLY A 79 -22.74 5.78 -13.57
N LYS A 80 -21.84 4.80 -13.73
CA LYS A 80 -21.33 3.97 -12.64
C LYS A 80 -20.24 4.68 -11.84
N THR A 81 -20.26 4.48 -10.51
CA THR A 81 -19.19 4.97 -9.62
C THR A 81 -17.96 4.07 -9.72
N ALA A 82 -16.80 4.54 -9.24
CA ALA A 82 -15.61 3.70 -9.20
C ALA A 82 -15.84 2.41 -8.38
N ALA A 83 -16.63 2.49 -7.30
CA ALA A 83 -17.09 1.33 -6.52
C ALA A 83 -17.88 0.31 -7.35
N ASP A 84 -18.80 0.76 -8.22
CA ASP A 84 -19.53 -0.13 -9.12
C ASP A 84 -18.59 -0.81 -10.13
N LEU A 85 -17.63 -0.04 -10.69
CA LEU A 85 -16.71 -0.53 -11.72
C LEU A 85 -15.73 -1.59 -11.18
N LEU A 86 -15.30 -1.49 -9.92
CA LEU A 86 -14.52 -2.56 -9.26
C LEU A 86 -15.30 -3.89 -9.11
N ASN A 87 -16.63 -3.87 -9.22
CA ASN A 87 -17.49 -5.05 -9.16
C ASN A 87 -17.88 -5.61 -10.54
N VAL A 88 -17.47 -4.96 -11.64
CA VAL A 88 -17.61 -5.51 -13.01
C VAL A 88 -16.82 -6.84 -13.08
N PRO A 89 -17.32 -7.90 -13.73
CA PRO A 89 -16.66 -9.22 -13.73
C PRO A 89 -15.19 -9.16 -14.18
N GLU A 90 -14.91 -8.41 -15.24
CA GLU A 90 -13.56 -8.22 -15.81
C GLU A 90 -12.58 -7.59 -14.80
N VAL A 91 -13.01 -6.52 -14.11
CA VAL A 91 -12.21 -5.81 -13.11
C VAL A 91 -12.09 -6.59 -11.80
N SER A 92 -13.19 -7.16 -11.32
CA SER A 92 -13.27 -7.85 -10.01
C SER A 92 -12.49 -9.16 -9.96
N VAL A 93 -12.29 -9.84 -11.09
CA VAL A 93 -11.38 -10.99 -11.18
C VAL A 93 -9.93 -10.53 -11.06
N LYS A 94 -9.52 -9.54 -11.86
CA LYS A 94 -8.17 -8.97 -11.85
C LYS A 94 -7.81 -8.37 -10.49
N LEU A 95 -8.72 -7.61 -9.88
CA LEU A 95 -8.57 -7.06 -8.53
C LEU A 95 -8.40 -8.16 -7.46
N ARG A 96 -9.16 -9.27 -7.52
CA ARG A 96 -8.98 -10.38 -6.56
C ARG A 96 -7.63 -11.09 -6.73
N ASN A 97 -7.18 -11.30 -7.97
CA ASN A 97 -5.83 -11.83 -8.24
C ASN A 97 -4.75 -10.91 -7.67
N LEU A 98 -4.85 -9.61 -7.95
CA LEU A 98 -3.98 -8.55 -7.47
C LEU A 98 -3.90 -8.50 -5.94
N LEU A 99 -5.05 -8.48 -5.25
CA LEU A 99 -5.12 -8.49 -3.79
C LEU A 99 -4.53 -9.78 -3.20
N SER A 100 -4.70 -10.93 -3.87
CA SER A 100 -4.10 -12.20 -3.46
C SER A 100 -2.57 -12.19 -3.56
N LYS A 101 -2.01 -11.55 -4.60
CA LYS A 101 -0.56 -11.33 -4.74
C LYS A 101 -0.05 -10.36 -3.66
N LEU A 102 -0.74 -9.23 -3.46
CA LEU A 102 -0.38 -8.24 -2.44
C LEU A 102 -0.35 -8.84 -1.03
N ALA A 103 -1.30 -9.71 -0.68
CA ALA A 103 -1.36 -10.40 0.60
C ALA A 103 -0.15 -11.34 0.84
N GLN A 104 0.53 -11.80 -0.21
CA GLN A 104 1.74 -12.62 -0.12
C GLN A 104 3.01 -11.77 0.01
N ASP A 105 3.01 -10.53 -0.50
CA ASP A 105 4.14 -9.60 -0.43
C ASP A 105 4.11 -8.77 0.87
N LYS A 106 4.94 -9.17 1.83
CA LYS A 106 5.07 -8.47 3.12
C LYS A 106 5.73 -7.10 3.00
N ALA A 107 6.61 -6.88 2.01
CA ALA A 107 7.31 -5.61 1.85
C ALA A 107 6.35 -4.53 1.32
N LEU A 108 5.51 -4.89 0.35
CA LEU A 108 4.47 -4.01 -0.18
C LEU A 108 3.36 -3.73 0.83
N GLN A 109 2.94 -4.72 1.62
CA GLN A 109 2.03 -4.50 2.75
C GLN A 109 2.63 -3.54 3.79
N GLN A 110 3.90 -3.72 4.16
CA GLN A 110 4.58 -2.83 5.09
C GLN A 110 4.70 -1.40 4.53
N ARG A 111 4.90 -1.24 3.22
CA ARG A 111 4.93 0.07 2.57
C ARG A 111 3.59 0.81 2.68
N ILE A 112 2.47 0.12 2.48
CA ILE A 112 1.13 0.71 2.68
C ILE A 112 0.95 1.11 4.14
N ASN A 113 1.26 0.22 5.08
CA ASN A 113 1.11 0.47 6.52
C ASN A 113 1.95 1.68 6.96
N SER A 114 3.24 1.73 6.60
CA SER A 114 4.12 2.85 6.92
C SER A 114 3.63 4.19 6.34
N SER A 115 3.00 4.20 5.16
CA SER A 115 2.39 5.42 4.60
C SER A 115 1.13 5.86 5.35
N VAL A 116 0.30 4.90 5.81
CA VAL A 116 -0.88 5.18 6.66
C VAL A 116 -0.45 5.67 8.04
N ASP A 117 0.52 5.02 8.67
CA ASP A 117 1.05 5.40 9.99
C ASP A 117 1.70 6.79 9.96
N LEU A 118 2.46 7.11 8.89
CA LEU A 118 3.00 8.45 8.70
C LEU A 118 1.89 9.49 8.57
N ALA A 119 0.89 9.25 7.73
CA ALA A 119 -0.23 10.17 7.57
C ALA A 119 -1.07 10.32 8.86
N ALA A 120 -1.18 9.26 9.66
CA ALA A 120 -1.81 9.28 10.98
C ALA A 120 -1.04 10.14 11.98
N GLN A 121 0.29 9.98 12.05
CA GLN A 121 1.17 10.80 12.90
C GLN A 121 1.09 12.29 12.53
N ILE A 122 1.11 12.63 11.23
CA ILE A 122 1.00 14.03 10.78
C ILE A 122 -0.41 14.60 11.09
N LYS A 123 -1.47 13.76 11.05
CA LYS A 123 -2.83 14.12 11.50
C LYS A 123 -2.99 14.18 13.03
N GLY A 124 -1.99 13.77 13.81
CA GLY A 124 -2.04 13.74 15.27
C GLY A 124 -2.91 12.61 15.84
N LEU A 125 -3.10 11.52 15.11
CA LEU A 125 -3.80 10.33 15.61
C LEU A 125 -2.85 9.47 16.45
N GLU A 126 -3.29 9.09 17.65
CA GLU A 126 -2.59 8.14 18.51
C GLU A 126 -3.09 6.70 18.26
N GLY A 127 -2.16 5.74 18.24
CA GLY A 127 -2.45 4.33 18.00
C GLY A 127 -2.56 3.94 16.52
N ALA A 128 -3.03 2.72 16.26
CA ALA A 128 -3.11 2.20 14.90
C ALA A 128 -4.20 2.90 14.09
N ALA A 129 -3.88 3.27 12.85
CA ALA A 129 -4.79 3.89 11.91
C ALA A 129 -5.12 2.97 10.72
N ARG A 130 -6.07 3.40 9.89
CA ARG A 130 -6.38 2.77 8.60
C ARG A 130 -6.69 3.83 7.55
N LEU A 131 -6.40 3.49 6.30
CA LEU A 131 -6.83 4.23 5.12
C LEU A 131 -8.33 4.02 4.90
N ASP A 132 -9.05 5.10 4.60
CA ASP A 132 -10.45 5.06 4.19
C ASP A 132 -10.65 5.90 2.91
N LEU A 133 -11.09 5.25 1.83
CA LEU A 133 -11.22 5.84 0.50
C LEU A 133 -12.70 5.99 0.11
N ASP A 134 -13.17 7.22 -0.10
CA ASP A 134 -14.48 7.45 -0.71
C ASP A 134 -14.41 7.28 -2.24
N ILE A 135 -14.25 6.03 -2.68
CA ILE A 135 -14.23 5.64 -4.09
C ILE A 135 -15.58 5.87 -4.82
N LYS A 136 -16.64 6.32 -4.12
CA LYS A 136 -17.90 6.72 -4.76
C LYS A 136 -17.86 8.17 -5.24
N GLY A 137 -17.14 9.03 -4.54
CA GLY A 137 -16.91 10.44 -4.91
C GLY A 137 -15.83 10.67 -5.96
N TYR A 138 -15.18 9.60 -6.44
CA TYR A 138 -14.08 9.68 -7.41
C TYR A 138 -14.52 10.28 -8.76
N ASP A 139 -13.77 11.27 -9.23
CA ASP A 139 -13.89 11.81 -10.59
C ASP A 139 -13.45 10.78 -11.66
N LYS A 140 -13.65 11.12 -12.95
CA LYS A 140 -13.31 10.23 -14.08
C LYS A 140 -11.80 9.90 -14.14
N ALA A 141 -10.93 10.85 -13.86
CA ALA A 141 -9.48 10.64 -13.93
C ALA A 141 -9.00 9.74 -12.79
N ARG A 142 -9.47 9.98 -11.56
CA ARG A 142 -9.18 9.15 -10.38
C ARG A 142 -9.75 7.73 -10.52
N THR A 143 -10.97 7.62 -11.04
CA THR A 143 -11.58 6.33 -11.44
C THR A 143 -10.72 5.60 -12.47
N SER A 144 -10.22 6.29 -13.50
CA SER A 144 -9.32 5.70 -14.49
C SER A 144 -8.01 5.22 -13.87
N ARG A 145 -7.35 6.00 -13.00
CA ARG A 145 -6.11 5.59 -12.30
C ARG A 145 -6.33 4.35 -11.43
N MET A 146 -7.43 4.32 -10.68
CA MET A 146 -7.79 3.19 -9.83
C MET A 146 -8.05 1.92 -10.66
N LEU A 147 -8.74 2.04 -11.79
CA LEU A 147 -8.95 0.94 -12.73
C LEU A 147 -7.64 0.47 -13.36
N GLN A 148 -6.75 1.37 -13.81
CA GLN A 148 -5.42 1.01 -14.31
C GLN A 148 -4.63 0.19 -13.30
N ALA A 149 -4.63 0.61 -12.03
CA ALA A 149 -3.99 -0.14 -10.94
C ALA A 149 -4.63 -1.53 -10.76
N ALA A 150 -5.95 -1.65 -10.75
CA ALA A 150 -6.67 -2.92 -10.64
C ALA A 150 -6.43 -3.87 -11.84
N LEU A 151 -6.41 -3.33 -13.06
CA LEU A 151 -6.32 -4.07 -14.32
C LEU A 151 -4.90 -4.59 -14.61
N SER A 152 -3.88 -3.89 -14.10
CA SER A 152 -2.46 -4.25 -14.23
C SER A 152 -2.11 -5.62 -13.65
N GLU A 153 -2.87 -6.08 -12.65
CA GLU A 153 -2.57 -7.25 -11.82
C GLU A 153 -1.17 -7.23 -11.17
N ASP A 154 -0.51 -6.06 -11.09
CA ASP A 154 0.77 -5.81 -10.44
C ASP A 154 0.56 -5.14 -9.06
N PRO A 155 0.95 -5.78 -7.94
CA PRO A 155 0.79 -5.19 -6.62
C PRO A 155 1.59 -3.88 -6.43
N ASN A 156 2.66 -3.64 -7.21
CA ASN A 156 3.39 -2.37 -7.16
C ASN A 156 2.55 -1.20 -7.69
N GLN A 157 1.76 -1.40 -8.74
CA GLN A 157 0.87 -0.36 -9.28
C GLN A 157 -0.24 -0.01 -8.29
N LEU A 158 -0.81 -1.02 -7.61
CA LEU A 158 -1.80 -0.79 -6.55
C LEU A 158 -1.20 -0.03 -5.37
N VAL A 159 0.00 -0.41 -4.91
CA VAL A 159 0.69 0.29 -3.82
C VAL A 159 1.06 1.72 -4.24
N ALA A 160 1.54 1.93 -5.47
CA ALA A 160 1.86 3.26 -5.99
C ALA A 160 0.61 4.16 -6.06
N PHE A 161 -0.53 3.61 -6.50
CA PHE A 161 -1.82 4.32 -6.47
C PHE A 161 -2.21 4.70 -5.03
N LEU A 162 -2.24 3.74 -4.09
CA LEU A 162 -2.64 3.99 -2.70
C LEU A 162 -1.72 5.01 -1.99
N VAL A 163 -0.41 4.90 -2.17
CA VAL A 163 0.57 5.85 -1.60
C VAL A 163 0.44 7.23 -2.25
N GLY A 164 0.13 7.30 -3.55
CA GLY A 164 -0.16 8.55 -4.25
C GLY A 164 -1.41 9.25 -3.71
N GLU A 165 -2.51 8.52 -3.51
CA GLU A 165 -3.75 9.06 -2.94
C GLU A 165 -3.52 9.58 -1.50
N ILE A 166 -2.75 8.86 -0.67
CA ILE A 166 -2.33 9.33 0.67
C ILE A 166 -1.48 10.60 0.57
N GLY A 167 -0.51 10.63 -0.36
CA GLY A 167 0.40 11.77 -0.56
C GLY A 167 -0.32 13.04 -1.03
N GLU A 168 -1.28 12.90 -1.96
CA GLU A 168 -2.18 14.00 -2.36
C GLU A 168 -3.00 14.53 -1.17
N ALA A 169 -3.49 13.64 -0.29
CA ALA A 169 -4.36 14.00 0.83
C ALA A 169 -3.62 14.57 2.05
N ALA A 170 -2.34 14.25 2.21
CA ALA A 170 -1.59 14.54 3.43
C ALA A 170 -1.63 16.03 3.86
N PRO A 171 -1.47 17.04 2.97
CA PRO A 171 -1.55 18.45 3.37
C PRO A 171 -2.93 18.85 3.90
N ASP A 172 -3.98 18.33 3.27
CA ASP A 172 -5.39 18.65 3.56
C ASP A 172 -5.85 18.09 4.91
N ILE A 173 -5.50 16.83 5.21
CA ILE A 173 -5.90 16.17 6.46
C ILE A 173 -5.01 16.52 7.65
N SER A 174 -3.88 17.21 7.43
CA SER A 174 -2.97 17.67 8.49
C SER A 174 -3.10 19.17 8.74
N PHE A 175 -2.47 20.01 7.91
CA PHE A 175 -2.49 21.46 8.04
C PHE A 175 -3.86 22.06 7.77
N GLY A 176 -4.63 21.46 6.84
CA GLY A 176 -6.03 21.84 6.60
C GLY A 176 -6.99 21.36 7.69
N GLY A 177 -6.56 20.48 8.59
CA GLY A 177 -7.38 19.91 9.66
C GLY A 177 -8.62 19.13 9.19
N MET A 178 -8.69 18.78 7.90
CA MET A 178 -9.88 18.15 7.33
C MET A 178 -10.04 16.69 7.76
N GLU A 179 -11.28 16.30 8.06
CA GLU A 179 -11.59 14.90 8.36
C GLU A 179 -11.28 14.00 7.15
N ARG A 180 -11.62 14.48 5.94
CA ARG A 180 -11.37 13.85 4.64
C ARG A 180 -10.90 14.91 3.65
N ALA A 181 -9.88 14.61 2.86
CA ALA A 181 -9.38 15.49 1.81
C ALA A 181 -10.35 15.56 0.61
N PRO A 182 -10.29 16.61 -0.24
CA PRO A 182 -11.11 16.73 -1.45
C PRO A 182 -10.93 15.57 -2.44
N ASN A 183 -9.81 14.86 -2.32
CA ASN A 183 -9.43 13.71 -3.11
C ASN A 183 -10.13 12.39 -2.67
N GLY A 184 -10.95 12.45 -1.62
CA GLY A 184 -11.75 11.33 -1.09
C GLY A 184 -11.07 10.53 0.02
N VAL A 185 -9.81 10.81 0.35
CA VAL A 185 -9.03 10.07 1.35
C VAL A 185 -9.27 10.59 2.76
N SER A 186 -9.45 9.67 3.70
CA SER A 186 -9.32 9.93 5.13
C SER A 186 -8.37 8.91 5.76
N ILE A 187 -7.69 9.33 6.83
CA ILE A 187 -7.01 8.46 7.77
C ILE A 187 -7.82 8.50 9.07
N VAL A 188 -8.23 7.31 9.53
CA VAL A 188 -9.11 7.14 10.70
C VAL A 188 -8.51 6.12 11.67
N PRO A 189 -8.83 6.18 12.98
CA PRO A 189 -8.43 5.15 13.93
C PRO A 189 -8.87 3.74 13.48
N ASN A 190 -8.05 2.74 13.75
CA ASN A 190 -8.40 1.34 13.52
C ASN A 190 -9.05 0.74 14.79
N PRO A 191 -10.39 0.55 14.82
CA PRO A 191 -11.07 0.04 16.01
C PRO A 191 -10.65 -1.39 16.40
N ALA A 192 -10.08 -2.17 15.46
CA ALA A 192 -9.59 -3.51 15.74
C ALA A 192 -8.31 -3.53 16.61
N ALA A 193 -7.66 -2.39 16.82
CA ALA A 193 -6.49 -2.27 17.70
C ALA A 193 -6.85 -1.91 19.16
N ALA A 194 -8.11 -1.61 19.47
CA ALA A 194 -8.52 -1.04 20.76
C ALA A 194 -8.73 -2.07 21.89
N THR A 195 -8.43 -3.36 21.68
CA THR A 195 -8.70 -4.41 22.67
C THR A 195 -7.52 -5.34 22.95
N THR A 196 -6.57 -4.84 23.73
CA THR A 196 -5.99 -5.62 24.84
C THR A 196 -6.06 -4.78 26.11
N PRO A 197 -7.07 -5.00 26.98
CA PRO A 197 -6.98 -4.51 28.35
C PRO A 197 -5.72 -5.09 28.96
N LYS A 198 -4.85 -4.22 29.47
CA LYS A 198 -3.71 -4.65 30.28
C LYS A 198 -4.30 -5.17 31.58
N THR A 199 -4.48 -6.49 31.70
CA THR A 199 -5.00 -7.10 32.93
C THR A 199 -4.00 -6.83 34.04
N GLU A 200 -4.31 -5.82 34.85
CA GLU A 200 -3.67 -5.54 36.11
C GLU A 200 -4.04 -6.69 37.05
N GLN A 201 -3.15 -7.68 37.16
CA GLN A 201 -3.26 -8.74 38.15
C GLN A 201 -2.59 -8.24 39.43
N PRO A 202 -3.34 -8.01 40.52
CA PRO A 202 -2.75 -7.75 41.82
C PRO A 202 -2.21 -9.05 42.43
N ASP A 203 -1.05 -8.96 43.05
CA ASP A 203 -0.56 -9.86 44.12
C ASP A 203 -0.52 -9.06 45.44
#